data_AF-A0A368GP26-F1
#
_entry.id   AF-A0A368GP26-F1
#
_cell.length_a   1.000
_cell.length_b   1.000
_cell.length_c   1.000
_cell.angle_alpha   90.00
_cell.angle_beta   90.00
_cell.angle_gamma   90.00
#
_symmetry.space_group_name_H-M   'P 1'
#
loop_
_entity.id
_entity.type
_entity.pdbx_description
1 polymer ?
#
loop_
_entity_poly.entity_id
_entity_poly.type
_entity_poly.pdbx_seq_one_letter_code
_entity_poly.pdbx_strand_id
1 'polypeptide(L)'
;MDSTPTPKLITEALDSTAPLTQATVTELEGGDRDENKRFVLELTYLHAPRCFLFFPEHSSLPFLQNCGTAGSNWKPCIERKIADQVFGSCCERFVPPECRGLCIYETNAIEARVVLMHTIQPSRCRLYKYLPAVVHCAAQTHDNTECCRANGIAQLGEQCLQMCQPQANPRRFWGVKSLRKDMVVCLAKWDQIMQCHQSGLRARKVPRPTA
;
A
#
# COMPACT_ATOMS: atom_id res chain seq x y z
N MET A 1 43.08 -33.91 -14.69
CA MET A 1 42.87 -33.12 -13.46
C MET A 1 42.00 -31.94 -13.84
N ASP A 2 40.68 -32.13 -13.78
CA ASP A 2 39.75 -31.01 -13.78
C ASP A 2 38.42 -31.56 -13.24
N SER A 3 38.01 -31.12 -12.05
CA SER A 3 36.77 -31.56 -11.42
C SER A 3 36.11 -30.35 -10.75
N THR A 4 35.05 -29.91 -11.39
CA THR A 4 33.98 -29.04 -10.89
C THR A 4 33.36 -29.59 -9.60
N PRO A 5 33.01 -28.73 -8.63
CA PRO A 5 32.15 -29.14 -7.51
C PRO A 5 30.71 -28.62 -7.68
N THR A 6 29.77 -29.53 -7.45
CA THR A 6 28.33 -29.32 -7.27
C THR A 6 28.02 -28.83 -5.84
N PRO A 7 26.98 -28.00 -5.62
CA PRO A 7 26.56 -27.59 -4.27
C PRO A 7 25.59 -28.61 -3.64
N LYS A 8 25.88 -29.00 -2.38
CA LYS A 8 24.99 -29.81 -1.54
C LYS A 8 24.08 -28.91 -0.68
N LEU A 9 22.82 -29.31 -0.63
CA LEU A 9 21.73 -28.81 0.19
C LEU A 9 21.95 -29.22 1.66
N ILE A 10 21.81 -28.30 2.62
CA ILE A 10 21.65 -28.62 4.04
C ILE A 10 20.38 -27.93 4.54
N THR A 11 19.40 -28.78 4.84
CA THR A 11 18.18 -28.53 5.63
C THR A 11 18.48 -28.79 7.10
N GLU A 12 18.08 -27.88 8.00
CA GLU A 12 17.72 -28.13 9.42
C GLU A 12 17.15 -26.81 9.99
N ALA A 13 15.82 -26.68 10.12
CA ALA A 13 14.98 -27.07 11.27
C ALA A 13 14.96 -26.00 12.39
N LEU A 14 13.82 -25.30 12.46
CA LEU A 14 13.37 -24.41 13.55
C LEU A 14 12.96 -25.25 14.77
N ASP A 15 13.41 -24.89 15.97
CA ASP A 15 12.56 -24.91 17.17
C ASP A 15 13.20 -24.15 18.34
N SER A 16 12.51 -23.14 18.90
CA SER A 16 12.67 -22.81 20.33
C SER A 16 11.55 -21.88 20.81
N THR A 17 10.59 -22.51 21.47
CA THR A 17 9.62 -21.91 22.38
C THR A 17 10.29 -21.70 23.74
N ALA A 18 10.57 -20.44 24.13
CA ALA A 18 10.99 -20.12 25.50
C ALA A 18 10.31 -18.82 25.99
N PRO A 19 9.69 -18.80 27.19
CA PRO A 19 8.95 -17.63 27.67
C PRO A 19 9.86 -16.59 28.36
N LEU A 20 9.59 -15.32 28.08
CA LEU A 20 10.28 -14.15 28.64
C LEU A 20 9.80 -13.91 30.09
N THR A 21 10.71 -13.90 31.07
CA THR A 21 10.33 -13.90 32.50
C THR A 21 10.44 -12.54 33.21
N GLN A 22 11.23 -11.57 32.73
CA GLN A 22 11.16 -10.17 33.20
C GLN A 22 12.00 -9.21 32.33
N ALA A 23 11.57 -7.94 32.28
CA ALA A 23 12.30 -6.82 31.69
C ALA A 23 12.34 -5.67 32.70
N THR A 24 13.54 -5.18 33.01
CA THR A 24 13.74 -4.01 33.87
C THR A 24 14.44 -2.91 33.09
N VAL A 25 13.88 -1.71 33.17
CA VAL A 25 14.42 -0.50 32.54
C VAL A 25 15.03 0.35 33.63
N THR A 26 16.31 0.69 33.48
CA THR A 26 17.01 1.62 34.39
C THR A 26 17.52 2.81 33.60
N GLU A 27 17.23 4.01 34.10
CA GLU A 27 17.72 5.29 33.58
C GLU A 27 19.14 5.54 34.11
N LEU A 28 20.09 5.80 33.22
CA LEU A 28 21.46 6.15 33.62
C LEU A 28 21.55 7.67 33.76
N GLU A 29 21.78 8.18 34.97
CA GLU A 29 22.04 9.61 35.19
C GLU A 29 23.47 9.97 34.77
N GLY A 30 23.60 10.98 33.90
CA GLY A 30 24.88 11.55 33.54
C GLY A 30 24.83 12.68 32.50
N GLY A 31 24.75 13.92 33.00
CA GLY A 31 25.51 15.10 32.52
C GLY A 31 25.08 15.84 31.24
N ASP A 32 24.34 16.95 31.44
CA ASP A 32 24.15 18.17 30.60
C ASP A 32 25.08 18.29 29.35
N ARG A 33 24.64 18.55 28.10
CA ARG A 33 23.49 19.30 27.58
C ARG A 33 23.26 18.91 26.11
N ASP A 34 22.40 17.93 25.88
CA ASP A 34 21.74 17.56 24.61
C ASP A 34 21.02 16.22 24.87
N GLU A 35 19.78 16.28 25.38
CA GLU A 35 19.07 15.15 26.01
C GLU A 35 18.57 14.10 24.99
N ASN A 36 19.50 13.26 24.51
CA ASN A 36 19.19 11.90 24.08
C ASN A 36 19.18 11.00 25.33
N LYS A 37 18.01 10.83 25.96
CA LYS A 37 17.88 9.93 27.11
C LYS A 37 18.14 8.48 26.69
N ARG A 38 19.19 7.89 27.24
CA ARG A 38 19.64 6.53 26.94
C ARG A 38 18.95 5.56 27.90
N PHE A 39 18.07 4.74 27.36
CA PHE A 39 17.45 3.64 28.11
C PHE A 39 18.17 2.33 27.76
N VAL A 40 18.55 1.57 28.78
CA VAL A 40 19.09 0.21 28.61
C VAL A 40 18.02 -0.78 29.06
N LEU A 41 17.60 -1.64 28.14
CA LEU A 41 16.78 -2.82 28.43
C LEU A 41 17.71 -4.00 28.63
N GLU A 42 17.89 -4.42 29.88
CA GLU A 42 18.55 -5.71 30.14
C GLU A 42 17.50 -6.82 30.13
N LEU A 43 17.71 -7.79 29.24
CA LEU A 43 16.99 -9.06 29.23
C LEU A 43 17.98 -10.15 29.60
N THR A 44 17.86 -10.65 30.83
CA THR A 44 18.65 -11.78 31.32
C THR A 44 17.97 -13.08 30.93
N TYR A 45 18.60 -13.84 30.02
CA TYR A 45 18.26 -15.24 29.79
C TYR A 45 19.39 -16.12 30.35
N LEU A 46 19.02 -17.10 31.17
CA LEU A 46 19.97 -18.04 31.77
C LEU A 46 20.57 -18.92 30.66
N HIS A 47 21.89 -18.79 30.46
CA HIS A 47 22.77 -19.67 29.68
C HIS A 47 22.93 -19.43 28.16
N ALA A 48 23.32 -18.22 27.76
CA ALA A 48 24.08 -18.02 26.53
C ALA A 48 25.11 -16.88 26.68
N PRO A 49 26.31 -16.96 26.08
CA PRO A 49 27.34 -15.93 26.19
C PRO A 49 26.84 -14.61 25.59
N ARG A 50 27.31 -13.49 26.16
CA ARG A 50 27.02 -12.11 25.72
C ARG A 50 27.21 -11.94 24.21
N CYS A 51 26.15 -12.08 23.43
CA CYS A 51 26.11 -11.57 22.07
C CYS A 51 25.88 -10.07 22.16
N PHE A 52 26.96 -9.28 22.04
CA PHE A 52 26.86 -7.87 21.70
C PHE A 52 26.35 -7.77 20.26
N LEU A 53 25.03 -7.66 20.09
CA LEU A 53 24.46 -7.23 18.83
C LEU A 53 24.61 -5.70 18.74
N PHE A 54 25.72 -5.26 18.17
CA PHE A 54 25.81 -3.95 17.55
C PHE A 54 24.76 -3.91 16.44
N PHE A 55 23.66 -3.17 16.65
CA PHE A 55 22.76 -2.82 15.56
C PHE A 55 23.37 -1.63 14.81
N PRO A 56 23.83 -1.77 13.57
CA PRO A 56 24.05 -0.61 12.74
C PRO A 56 22.67 -0.06 12.35
N GLU A 57 22.39 1.19 12.71
CA GLU A 57 21.43 2.00 11.95
C GLU A 57 21.83 1.90 10.46
N HIS A 58 20.88 1.56 9.59
CA HIS A 58 21.03 1.22 8.16
C HIS A 58 21.21 -0.27 7.81
N SER A 59 20.31 -1.14 8.28
CA SER A 59 20.01 -2.38 7.55
C SER A 59 18.84 -2.16 6.59
N SER A 60 19.14 -1.79 5.35
CA SER A 60 18.23 -2.01 4.22
C SER A 60 17.97 -3.51 4.09
N LEU A 61 16.84 -3.97 4.63
CA LEU A 61 16.35 -5.34 4.45
C LEU A 61 16.15 -5.61 2.94
N PRO A 62 16.71 -6.70 2.39
CA PRO A 62 16.62 -7.02 0.96
C PRO A 62 15.20 -7.41 0.49
N PHE A 63 14.23 -7.44 1.40
CA PHE A 63 12.83 -7.80 1.12
C PHE A 63 11.94 -6.60 0.74
N LEU A 64 12.48 -5.37 0.74
CA LEU A 64 11.72 -4.14 0.44
C LEU A 64 11.75 -3.72 -1.04
N GLN A 65 12.42 -4.46 -1.94
CA GLN A 65 12.69 -3.93 -3.28
C GLN A 65 11.74 -4.39 -4.40
N ASN A 66 10.92 -5.42 -4.19
CA ASN A 66 10.08 -5.98 -5.24
C ASN A 66 8.60 -5.97 -4.82
N CYS A 67 7.99 -4.79 -4.78
CA CYS A 67 6.55 -4.61 -4.59
C CYS A 67 6.00 -3.77 -5.75
N GLY A 68 4.73 -3.95 -6.08
CA GLY A 68 4.07 -3.22 -7.16
C GLY A 68 4.64 -3.50 -8.55
N THR A 69 5.20 -4.70 -8.75
CA THR A 69 5.72 -5.19 -10.03
C THR A 69 5.12 -6.56 -10.38
N ALA A 70 5.23 -6.98 -11.65
CA ALA A 70 4.81 -8.31 -12.08
C ALA A 70 5.46 -9.44 -11.25
N GLY A 71 6.76 -9.34 -10.94
CA GLY A 71 7.47 -10.33 -10.13
C GLY A 71 6.98 -10.43 -8.68
N SER A 72 6.29 -9.40 -8.19
CA SER A 72 5.67 -9.37 -6.86
C SER A 72 4.19 -9.78 -6.86
N ASN A 73 3.67 -10.23 -8.02
CA ASN A 73 2.24 -10.37 -8.29
C ASN A 73 1.46 -9.10 -7.90
N TRP A 74 2.03 -7.93 -8.21
CA TRP A 74 1.45 -6.64 -7.88
C TRP A 74 1.10 -6.47 -6.40
N LYS A 75 1.91 -7.01 -5.48
CA LYS A 75 1.72 -6.78 -4.04
C LYS A 75 1.94 -5.29 -3.69
N PRO A 76 1.08 -4.64 -2.89
CA PRO A 76 1.27 -3.24 -2.52
C PRO A 76 2.54 -3.00 -1.72
N CYS A 77 3.18 -1.85 -1.96
CA CYS A 77 4.35 -1.40 -1.22
C CYS A 77 4.02 -0.71 0.11
N ILE A 78 2.78 -0.20 0.23
CA ILE A 78 2.32 0.58 1.37
C ILE A 78 1.09 -0.12 1.94
N GLU A 79 1.01 -0.16 3.28
CA GLU A 79 -0.16 -0.64 3.98
C GLU A 79 -1.41 0.16 3.61
N ARG A 80 -2.54 -0.55 3.47
CA ARG A 80 -3.83 0.04 3.07
C ARG A 80 -4.21 1.24 3.93
N LYS A 81 -4.02 1.17 5.25
CA LYS A 81 -4.36 2.26 6.18
C LYS A 81 -3.67 3.59 5.83
N ILE A 82 -2.39 3.54 5.44
CA ILE A 82 -1.64 4.73 5.06
C ILE A 82 -2.05 5.18 3.64
N ALA A 83 -2.24 4.22 2.73
CA ALA A 83 -2.69 4.50 1.37
C ALA A 83 -4.06 5.21 1.36
N ASP A 84 -5.02 4.74 2.16
CA ASP A 84 -6.36 5.33 2.29
C ASP A 84 -6.31 6.75 2.85
N GLN A 85 -5.39 7.06 3.77
CA GLN A 85 -5.20 8.43 4.26
C GLN A 85 -4.77 9.36 3.12
N VAL A 86 -3.78 8.95 2.33
CA VAL A 86 -3.30 9.75 1.18
C VAL A 86 -4.39 9.91 0.13
N PHE A 87 -5.13 8.84 -0.16
CA PHE A 87 -6.24 8.87 -1.11
C PHE A 87 -7.36 9.81 -0.63
N GLY A 88 -7.76 9.69 0.64
CA GLY A 88 -8.74 10.55 1.30
C GLY A 88 -8.37 12.03 1.23
N SER A 89 -7.13 12.39 1.57
CA SER A 89 -6.64 13.79 1.50
C SER A 89 -6.60 14.36 0.08
N CYS A 90 -6.47 13.52 -0.96
CA CYS A 90 -6.67 13.98 -2.34
C CYS A 90 -8.16 14.19 -2.63
N CYS A 91 -9.01 13.24 -2.24
CA CYS A 91 -10.43 13.31 -2.47
C CYS A 91 -11.11 14.50 -1.78
N GLU A 92 -10.66 14.92 -0.60
CA GLU A 92 -11.17 16.12 0.06
C GLU A 92 -11.11 17.38 -0.82
N ARG A 93 -10.14 17.45 -1.74
CA ARG A 93 -9.91 18.59 -2.65
C ARG A 93 -10.68 18.51 -3.95
N PHE A 94 -10.92 17.30 -4.48
CA PHE A 94 -11.49 17.11 -5.83
C PHE A 94 -12.86 16.41 -5.86
N VAL A 95 -13.26 15.77 -4.77
CA VAL A 95 -14.42 14.89 -4.68
C VAL A 95 -15.35 15.37 -3.56
N PRO A 96 -16.63 15.58 -3.85
CA PRO A 96 -17.57 16.08 -2.84
C PRO A 96 -17.94 14.96 -1.84
N PRO A 97 -18.39 15.31 -0.61
CA PRO A 97 -18.61 14.35 0.48
C PRO A 97 -19.43 13.12 0.11
N GLU A 98 -20.48 13.30 -0.70
CA GLU A 98 -21.37 12.25 -1.17
C GLU A 98 -20.70 11.16 -2.00
N CYS A 99 -19.52 11.43 -2.56
CA CYS A 99 -18.72 10.53 -3.39
C CYS A 99 -17.47 9.99 -2.68
N ARG A 100 -17.13 10.49 -1.49
CA ARG A 100 -15.87 10.15 -0.79
C ARG A 100 -15.82 8.72 -0.29
N GLY A 101 -16.95 8.02 -0.22
CA GLY A 101 -17.00 6.58 0.07
C GLY A 101 -16.20 5.72 -0.93
N LEU A 102 -15.90 6.24 -2.13
CA LEU A 102 -15.06 5.57 -3.14
C LEU A 102 -13.56 5.78 -2.90
N CYS A 103 -13.17 6.63 -1.96
CA CYS A 103 -11.78 7.04 -1.75
C CYS A 103 -11.07 6.12 -0.76
N ILE A 104 -11.19 4.82 -1.00
CA ILE A 104 -10.57 3.74 -0.23
C ILE A 104 -10.03 2.69 -1.20
N TYR A 105 -8.88 2.10 -0.87
CA TYR A 105 -8.31 0.98 -1.62
C TYR A 105 -8.94 -0.33 -1.17
N GLU A 106 -10.23 -0.53 -1.49
CA GLU A 106 -10.90 -1.81 -1.25
C GLU A 106 -10.56 -2.81 -2.36
N THR A 107 -9.92 -3.91 -1.98
CA THR A 107 -9.37 -4.93 -2.88
C THR A 107 -10.13 -6.26 -2.78
N ASN A 108 -11.04 -6.39 -1.82
CA ASN A 108 -12.00 -7.47 -1.76
C ASN A 108 -13.15 -7.21 -2.74
N ALA A 109 -13.40 -8.16 -3.64
CA ALA A 109 -14.42 -8.03 -4.68
C ALA A 109 -15.85 -7.84 -4.15
N ILE A 110 -16.20 -8.43 -3.00
CA ILE A 110 -17.53 -8.30 -2.39
C ILE A 110 -17.69 -6.92 -1.78
N GLU A 111 -16.74 -6.52 -0.93
CA GLU A 111 -16.76 -5.21 -0.26
C GLU A 111 -16.69 -4.06 -1.27
N ALA A 112 -15.87 -4.18 -2.31
CA ALA A 112 -15.79 -3.21 -3.40
C ALA A 112 -17.15 -3.00 -4.10
N ARG A 113 -17.92 -4.09 -4.31
CA ARG A 113 -19.28 -3.99 -4.88
C ARG A 113 -20.26 -3.35 -3.92
N VAL A 114 -20.15 -3.63 -2.62
CA VAL A 114 -20.97 -3.00 -1.58
C VAL A 114 -20.70 -1.48 -1.53
N VAL A 115 -19.43 -1.08 -1.57
CA VAL A 115 -18.99 0.33 -1.63
C VAL A 115 -19.55 1.02 -2.89
N LEU A 116 -19.42 0.38 -4.05
CA LEU A 116 -19.99 0.89 -5.31
C LEU A 116 -21.52 1.03 -5.19
N MET A 117 -22.22 0.00 -4.72
CA MET A 117 -23.67 0.03 -4.56
C MET A 117 -24.11 1.16 -3.63
N HIS A 118 -23.50 1.30 -2.44
CA HIS A 118 -23.84 2.36 -1.49
C HIS A 118 -23.55 3.77 -2.02
N THR A 119 -22.55 3.91 -2.89
CA THR A 119 -22.21 5.20 -3.50
C THR A 119 -23.09 5.52 -4.71
N ILE A 120 -23.50 4.50 -5.48
CA ILE A 120 -24.30 4.60 -6.71
C ILE A 120 -25.81 4.64 -6.43
N GLN A 121 -26.26 4.19 -5.26
CA GLN A 121 -27.66 4.27 -4.84
C GLN A 121 -28.21 5.67 -5.17
N PRO A 122 -29.41 5.73 -5.78
CA PRO A 122 -29.88 6.92 -6.47
C PRO A 122 -29.86 8.11 -5.52
N SER A 123 -29.22 9.20 -5.97
CA SER A 123 -29.08 10.54 -5.35
C SER A 123 -27.85 10.87 -4.50
N ARG A 124 -26.93 9.93 -4.22
CA ARG A 124 -25.70 10.28 -3.48
C ARG A 124 -24.62 10.80 -4.40
N CYS A 125 -23.92 9.94 -5.14
CA CYS A 125 -22.79 10.39 -5.96
C CYS A 125 -23.11 10.47 -7.47
N ARG A 126 -22.84 11.62 -8.10
CA ARG A 126 -22.85 11.74 -9.57
C ARG A 126 -21.58 11.15 -10.19
N LEU A 127 -21.51 9.82 -10.32
CA LEU A 127 -20.31 9.13 -10.81
C LEU A 127 -19.74 9.70 -12.11
N TYR A 128 -20.58 10.02 -13.10
CA TYR A 128 -20.11 10.54 -14.39
C TYR A 128 -19.33 11.86 -14.26
N LYS A 129 -19.53 12.61 -13.17
CA LYS A 129 -18.86 13.88 -12.88
C LYS A 129 -17.60 13.68 -12.04
N TYR A 130 -17.62 12.77 -11.07
CA TYR A 130 -16.58 12.67 -10.03
C TYR A 130 -15.72 11.42 -10.08
N LEU A 131 -16.11 10.36 -10.81
CA LEU A 131 -15.28 9.17 -11.01
C LEU A 131 -13.89 9.47 -11.62
N PRO A 132 -13.74 10.38 -12.62
CA PRO A 132 -12.41 10.76 -13.10
C PRO A 132 -11.53 11.37 -12.00
N ALA A 133 -12.10 12.15 -11.08
CA ALA A 133 -11.37 12.72 -9.95
C ALA A 133 -10.98 11.65 -8.92
N VAL A 134 -11.87 10.69 -8.63
CA VAL A 134 -11.59 9.54 -7.78
C VAL A 134 -10.42 8.73 -8.36
N VAL A 135 -10.48 8.38 -9.65
CA VAL A 135 -9.40 7.65 -10.35
C VAL A 135 -8.09 8.45 -10.33
N HIS A 136 -8.14 9.76 -10.60
CA HIS A 136 -6.94 10.61 -10.54
C HIS A 136 -6.29 10.56 -9.15
N CYS A 137 -7.10 10.68 -8.10
CA CYS A 137 -6.61 10.61 -6.73
C CYS A 137 -6.07 9.23 -6.35
N ALA A 138 -6.72 8.15 -6.79
CA ALA A 138 -6.26 6.78 -6.57
C ALA A 138 -4.91 6.52 -7.26
N ALA A 139 -4.75 7.00 -8.50
CA ALA A 139 -3.53 6.83 -9.28
C ALA A 139 -2.38 7.73 -8.80
N GLN A 140 -2.69 8.86 -8.15
CA GLN A 140 -1.74 9.92 -7.81
C GLN A 140 -0.93 10.35 -9.05
N THR A 141 0.33 9.96 -9.14
CA THR A 141 1.23 10.26 -10.27
C THR A 141 1.67 8.99 -11.02
N HIS A 142 1.04 7.85 -10.75
CA HIS A 142 1.48 6.55 -11.22
C HIS A 142 0.56 6.00 -12.32
N ASP A 143 1.16 5.62 -13.44
CA ASP A 143 0.49 4.82 -14.46
C ASP A 143 0.51 3.34 -14.06
N ASN A 144 -0.67 2.75 -13.89
CA ASN A 144 -0.85 1.35 -13.47
C ASN A 144 -1.38 0.48 -14.60
N THR A 145 -1.25 0.93 -15.86
CA THR A 145 -1.78 0.23 -17.03
C THR A 145 -1.22 -1.19 -17.15
N GLU A 146 0.05 -1.42 -16.82
CA GLU A 146 0.65 -2.76 -16.85
C GLU A 146 -0.03 -3.72 -15.87
N CYS A 147 -0.25 -3.28 -14.61
CA CYS A 147 -1.00 -4.05 -13.62
C CYS A 147 -2.43 -4.33 -14.09
N CYS A 148 -3.09 -3.32 -14.66
CA CYS A 148 -4.44 -3.47 -15.18
C CYS A 148 -4.52 -4.49 -16.33
N ARG A 149 -3.53 -4.52 -17.23
CA ARG A 149 -3.46 -5.53 -18.29
C ARG A 149 -3.28 -6.93 -17.70
N ALA A 150 -2.37 -7.08 -16.74
CA ALA A 150 -2.11 -8.35 -16.06
C ALA A 150 -3.35 -8.90 -15.32
N ASN A 151 -4.16 -8.01 -14.73
CA ASN A 151 -5.40 -8.39 -14.03
C ASN A 151 -6.63 -8.44 -14.96
N GLY A 152 -6.42 -8.36 -16.28
CA GLY A 152 -7.46 -8.52 -17.29
C GLY A 152 -8.50 -7.39 -17.31
N ILE A 153 -8.14 -6.16 -16.94
CA ILE A 153 -9.00 -4.97 -17.10
C ILE A 153 -9.14 -4.64 -18.59
N ALA A 154 -8.04 -4.75 -19.36
CA ALA A 154 -8.05 -4.51 -20.81
C ALA A 154 -9.02 -5.44 -21.58
N GLN A 155 -9.27 -6.65 -21.05
CA GLN A 155 -10.18 -7.62 -21.67
C GLN A 155 -11.65 -7.18 -21.62
N LEU A 156 -12.02 -6.26 -20.71
CA LEU A 156 -13.33 -5.63 -20.69
C LEU A 156 -13.48 -4.54 -21.78
N GLY A 157 -12.35 -4.09 -22.32
CA GLY A 157 -12.24 -3.05 -23.32
C GLY A 157 -11.07 -2.09 -23.02
N GLU A 158 -10.38 -1.65 -24.06
CA GLU A 158 -9.23 -0.73 -23.96
C GLU A 158 -9.60 0.59 -23.26
N GLN A 159 -10.85 1.03 -23.36
CA GLN A 159 -11.33 2.21 -22.65
C GLN A 159 -11.20 2.08 -21.12
N CYS A 160 -11.25 0.87 -20.56
CA CYS A 160 -11.11 0.67 -19.12
C CYS A 160 -9.69 0.97 -18.62
N LEU A 161 -8.67 0.95 -19.50
CA LEU A 161 -7.31 1.37 -19.12
C LEU A 161 -7.24 2.87 -18.78
N GLN A 162 -8.21 3.67 -19.22
CA GLN A 162 -8.32 5.06 -18.75
C GLN A 162 -8.54 5.13 -17.23
N MET A 163 -9.08 4.09 -16.59
CA MET A 163 -9.21 4.02 -15.14
C MET A 163 -7.91 3.63 -14.42
N CYS A 164 -6.84 3.29 -15.14
CA CYS A 164 -5.59 2.78 -14.56
C CYS A 164 -4.50 3.84 -14.43
N GLN A 165 -4.74 5.02 -15.00
CA GLN A 165 -3.79 6.12 -15.09
C GLN A 165 -4.34 7.40 -14.43
N PRO A 166 -3.47 8.34 -14.04
CA PRO A 166 -3.90 9.65 -13.57
C PRO A 166 -4.65 10.40 -14.68
N GLN A 167 -5.75 11.06 -14.33
CA GLN A 167 -6.49 11.84 -15.31
C GLN A 167 -5.78 13.17 -15.58
N ALA A 168 -5.52 13.48 -16.85
CA ALA A 168 -4.96 14.78 -17.26
C ALA A 168 -5.86 15.94 -16.81
N ASN A 169 -7.18 15.74 -16.81
CA ASN A 169 -8.13 16.68 -16.23
C ASN A 169 -9.12 15.92 -15.32
N PRO A 170 -8.95 15.97 -13.99
CA PRO A 170 -9.84 15.31 -13.02
C PRO A 170 -11.29 15.79 -13.07
N ARG A 171 -11.54 16.97 -13.65
CA ARG A 171 -12.88 17.57 -13.79
C ARG A 171 -13.57 17.23 -15.11
N ARG A 172 -12.91 16.50 -16.01
CA ARG A 172 -13.51 16.08 -17.29
C ARG A 172 -14.55 15.01 -17.04
N PHE A 173 -15.79 15.25 -17.43
CA PHE A 173 -16.86 14.28 -17.21
C PHE A 173 -16.71 13.06 -18.11
N TRP A 174 -17.03 11.89 -17.57
CA TRP A 174 -17.09 10.61 -18.28
C TRP A 174 -18.53 10.25 -18.68
N GLY A 175 -19.33 11.25 -18.98
CA GLY A 175 -20.73 11.12 -19.36
C GLY A 175 -21.47 12.45 -19.28
N VAL A 176 -22.76 12.44 -19.60
CA VAL A 176 -23.61 13.64 -19.64
C VAL A 176 -24.63 13.63 -18.50
N LYS A 177 -25.47 12.58 -18.45
CA LYS A 177 -26.48 12.35 -17.40
C LYS A 177 -26.15 11.16 -16.50
N SER A 178 -25.41 10.19 -17.07
CA SER A 178 -24.96 8.96 -16.42
C SER A 178 -23.55 8.64 -16.91
N LEU A 179 -22.88 7.71 -16.22
CA LEU A 179 -21.59 7.20 -16.69
C LEU A 179 -21.81 6.56 -18.08
N ARG A 180 -20.87 6.75 -19.01
CA ARG A 180 -20.98 6.11 -20.34
C ARG A 180 -21.02 4.60 -20.19
N LYS A 181 -21.83 3.91 -21.00
CA LYS A 181 -22.05 2.45 -20.91
C LYS A 181 -20.75 1.64 -21.03
N ASP A 182 -19.84 2.08 -21.90
CA ASP A 182 -18.50 1.50 -22.09
C ASP A 182 -17.57 1.65 -20.87
N MET A 183 -17.87 2.60 -19.97
CA MET A 183 -17.15 2.81 -18.71
C MET A 183 -17.83 2.10 -17.52
N VAL A 184 -19.13 1.85 -17.59
CA VAL A 184 -19.86 1.10 -16.55
C VAL A 184 -19.35 -0.33 -16.44
N VAL A 185 -19.05 -0.98 -17.59
CA VAL A 185 -18.52 -2.36 -17.59
C VAL A 185 -17.18 -2.47 -16.85
N CYS A 186 -16.37 -1.41 -16.84
CA CYS A 186 -15.08 -1.38 -16.15
C CYS A 186 -15.24 -1.49 -14.63
N LEU A 187 -16.35 -1.03 -14.06
CA LEU A 187 -16.64 -1.12 -12.63
C LEU A 187 -16.77 -2.57 -12.12
N ALA A 188 -16.97 -3.54 -13.03
CA ALA A 188 -16.99 -4.95 -12.67
C ALA A 188 -15.66 -5.47 -12.09
N LYS A 189 -14.55 -4.77 -12.38
CA LYS A 189 -13.21 -5.04 -11.85
C LYS A 189 -12.68 -3.89 -10.97
N TRP A 190 -13.57 -3.17 -10.30
CA TRP A 190 -13.19 -2.04 -9.45
C TRP A 190 -12.19 -2.40 -8.35
N ASP A 191 -12.37 -3.57 -7.72
CA ASP A 191 -11.44 -4.12 -6.72
C ASP A 191 -10.02 -4.28 -7.29
N GLN A 192 -9.91 -4.80 -8.52
CA GLN A 192 -8.63 -4.99 -9.21
C GLN A 192 -8.01 -3.65 -9.65
N ILE A 193 -8.83 -2.68 -10.07
CA ILE A 193 -8.36 -1.33 -10.39
C ILE A 193 -7.80 -0.67 -9.12
N MET A 194 -8.51 -0.75 -7.99
CA MET A 194 -8.03 -0.23 -6.71
C MET A 194 -6.76 -0.94 -6.25
N GLN A 195 -6.69 -2.27 -6.36
CA GLN A 195 -5.49 -3.05 -6.09
C GLN A 195 -4.30 -2.54 -6.90
N CYS A 196 -4.48 -2.34 -8.21
CA CYS A 196 -3.42 -1.83 -9.08
C CYS A 196 -2.96 -0.43 -8.70
N HIS A 197 -3.89 0.47 -8.34
CA HIS A 197 -3.51 1.80 -7.87
C HIS A 197 -2.75 1.76 -6.54
N GLN A 198 -3.20 0.95 -5.58
CA GLN A 198 -2.49 0.77 -4.31
C GLN A 198 -1.08 0.22 -4.54
N SER A 199 -0.94 -0.70 -5.48
CA SER A 199 0.33 -1.31 -5.87
C SER A 199 1.26 -0.36 -6.60
N GLY A 200 0.74 0.67 -7.27
CA GLY A 200 1.53 1.74 -7.86
C GLY A 200 2.17 2.67 -6.82
N LEU A 201 1.58 2.75 -5.61
CA LEU A 201 2.09 3.66 -4.59
C LEU A 201 3.49 3.26 -4.14
N ARG A 202 4.35 4.27 -3.99
CA ARG A 202 5.70 4.12 -3.45
C ARG A 202 5.83 5.00 -2.23
N ALA A 203 6.44 4.46 -1.17
CA ALA A 203 6.68 5.22 0.05
C ALA A 203 7.63 6.38 -0.29
N ARG A 204 7.09 7.59 -0.46
CA ARG A 204 7.90 8.80 -0.34
C ARG A 204 8.20 8.99 1.15
N LYS A 205 9.43 9.34 1.52
CA LYS A 205 9.75 9.76 2.89
C LYS A 205 8.84 10.94 3.23
N VAL A 206 7.80 10.72 4.02
CA VAL A 206 6.97 11.81 4.58
C VAL A 206 7.67 12.25 5.86
N PRO A 207 8.17 13.50 5.95
CA PRO A 207 8.70 14.02 7.21
C PRO A 207 7.61 13.97 8.27
N ARG A 208 7.92 13.44 9.45
CA ARG A 208 7.01 13.48 10.59
C ARG A 208 6.76 14.95 10.95
N PRO A 209 5.50 15.41 11.11
CA PRO A 209 5.25 16.73 11.66
C PRO A 209 5.83 16.77 13.07
N THR A 210 6.76 17.69 13.31
CA THR A 210 7.18 18.06 14.67
C THR A 210 5.99 18.73 15.34
N ALA A 211 5.48 18.10 16.39
CA ALA A 211 4.46 18.66 17.28
C ALA A 211 5.06 19.75 18.17
#